data_AF-A0AAW2S0F1-F1
#
_entry.id   AF-A0AAW2S0F1-F1
#
_cell.length_a   1.000
_cell.length_b   1.000
_cell.length_c   1.000
_cell.angle_alpha   90.00
_cell.angle_beta   90.00
_cell.angle_gamma   90.00
#
_symmetry.space_group_name_H-M   'P 1'
#
loop_
_entity.id
_entity.type
_entity.pdbx_description
1 polymer ?
#
loop_
_entity_poly.entity_id
_entity_poly.type
_entity_poly.pdbx_seq_one_letter_code
_entity_poly.pdbx_strand_id
1 'polypeptide(L)'
;NALHERMRPWISKKITDFLGEEEDTLVDYIVSSTQEHVDAGEMLERLQTILDDEAEMFVLKMWRMLIFEIKKVETGLAPRLRA
;
A
#
# COMPACT_ATOMS: atom_id res chain seq x y z
N ASN A 1 12.70 5.01 3.98
CA ASN A 1 12.08 4.25 5.10
C ASN A 1 11.65 2.90 4.52
N ALA A 2 12.39 1.82 4.76
CA ALA A 2 12.37 0.62 3.90
C ALA A 2 10.98 -0.07 3.74
N LEU A 3 10.01 0.22 4.60
CA LEU A 3 8.65 -0.31 4.51
C LEU A 3 7.93 0.13 3.22
N HIS A 4 7.99 1.43 2.88
CA HIS A 4 7.27 1.92 1.69
C HIS A 4 7.87 1.38 0.38
N GLU A 5 9.19 1.21 0.32
CA GLU A 5 9.87 0.62 -0.84
C GLU A 5 9.44 -0.83 -1.06
N ARG A 6 9.13 -1.57 0.02
CA ARG A 6 8.61 -2.94 -0.04
C ARG A 6 7.13 -3.00 -0.40
N MET A 7 6.37 -1.99 0.00
CA MET A 7 4.94 -1.90 -0.32
C MET A 7 4.68 -1.46 -1.76
N ARG A 8 5.52 -0.58 -2.33
CA ARG A 8 5.29 0.00 -3.67
C ARG A 8 5.07 -1.07 -4.77
N PRO A 9 5.86 -2.16 -4.89
CA PRO A 9 5.61 -3.20 -5.88
C PRO A 9 4.26 -3.91 -5.70
N TRP A 10 3.85 -4.12 -4.45
CA TRP A 10 2.56 -4.75 -4.14
C TRP A 10 1.40 -3.80 -4.47
N ILE A 11 1.53 -2.51 -4.11
CA ILE A 11 0.53 -1.47 -4.39
C ILE A 11 0.38 -1.30 -5.90
N SER A 12 1.49 -1.13 -6.63
CA SER A 12 1.50 -0.99 -8.10
C SER A 12 0.79 -2.16 -8.77
N LYS A 13 1.16 -3.40 -8.42
CA LYS A 13 0.49 -4.59 -8.94
C LYS A 13 -1.02 -4.57 -8.66
N LYS A 14 -1.43 -4.19 -7.45
CA LYS A 14 -2.84 -4.17 -7.08
C LYS A 14 -3.61 -3.12 -7.87
N ILE A 15 -3.07 -1.90 -8.00
CA ILE A 15 -3.69 -0.84 -8.81
C ILE A 15 -3.80 -1.27 -10.27
N THR A 16 -2.76 -1.85 -10.86
CA THR A 16 -2.83 -2.38 -12.23
C THR A 16 -3.85 -3.51 -12.37
N ASP A 17 -3.93 -4.43 -11.40
CA ASP A 17 -4.96 -5.48 -11.39
C ASP A 17 -6.39 -4.88 -11.34
N PHE A 18 -6.58 -3.73 -10.67
CA PHE A 18 -7.89 -3.07 -10.52
C PHE A 18 -8.26 -2.23 -11.73
N LEU A 19 -7.34 -1.41 -12.25
CA LEU A 19 -7.62 -0.46 -13.34
C LEU A 19 -7.42 -1.07 -14.72
N GLY A 20 -6.68 -2.18 -14.82
CA GLY A 20 -6.26 -2.77 -16.09
C GLY A 20 -5.09 -2.04 -16.76
N GLU A 21 -4.60 -0.96 -16.16
CA GLU A 21 -3.46 -0.16 -16.62
C GLU A 21 -2.58 0.30 -15.46
N GLU A 22 -1.35 0.71 -15.78
CA GLU A 22 -0.43 1.28 -14.80
C GLU A 22 -0.82 2.73 -14.50
N GLU A 23 -1.04 3.04 -13.22
CA GLU A 23 -1.36 4.40 -12.77
C GLU A 23 -0.36 4.82 -11.68
N ASP A 24 0.84 5.23 -12.09
CA ASP A 24 1.93 5.58 -11.18
C ASP A 24 1.57 6.74 -10.24
N THR A 25 0.76 7.69 -10.68
CA THR A 25 0.31 8.83 -9.87
C THR A 25 -0.47 8.36 -8.63
N LEU A 26 -1.39 7.39 -8.82
CA LEU A 26 -2.17 6.81 -7.73
C LEU A 26 -1.30 5.95 -6.82
N VAL A 27 -0.36 5.19 -7.39
CA VAL A 27 0.60 4.40 -6.62
C VAL A 27 1.43 5.31 -5.71
N ASP A 28 1.97 6.40 -6.25
CA ASP A 28 2.80 7.35 -5.49
C ASP A 28 1.97 8.07 -4.42
N TYR A 29 0.72 8.42 -4.71
CA TYR A 29 -0.22 8.98 -3.74
C TYR A 29 -0.53 8.04 -2.57
N ILE A 30 -0.75 6.75 -2.84
CA ILE A 30 -0.98 5.75 -1.79
C ILE A 30 0.30 5.59 -0.95
N VAL A 31 1.45 5.48 -1.61
CA VAL A 31 2.74 5.35 -0.93
C VAL A 31 3.01 6.57 -0.03
N SER A 32 2.81 7.79 -0.52
CA SER A 32 2.99 9.01 0.30
C SER A 32 2.01 9.06 1.46
N SER A 33 0.74 8.69 1.26
CA SER A 33 -0.26 8.62 2.32
C SER A 33 0.15 7.63 3.42
N THR A 34 0.75 6.48 3.07
CA THR A 34 1.30 5.57 4.09
C THR A 34 2.51 6.15 4.84
N GLN A 35 3.31 7.02 4.21
CA GLN A 35 4.42 7.72 4.87
C GLN A 35 3.95 8.82 5.83
N GLU A 36 2.79 9.41 5.57
CA GLU A 36 2.09 10.35 6.45
C GLU A 36 1.50 9.67 7.70
N HIS A 37 1.54 8.33 7.77
CA HIS A 37 0.95 7.53 8.85
C HIS A 37 -0.55 7.77 9.05
N VAL A 38 -1.29 8.02 7.97
CA VAL A 38 -2.75 8.08 8.02
C VAL A 38 -3.32 6.76 8.53
N ASP A 39 -4.45 6.83 9.23
CA ASP A 39 -5.15 5.63 9.69
C ASP A 39 -5.96 4.96 8.56
N ALA A 40 -6.51 3.78 8.85
CA ALA A 40 -7.21 2.96 7.87
C ALA A 40 -8.50 3.62 7.37
N GLY A 41 -9.21 4.34 8.25
CA GLY A 41 -10.45 5.04 7.92
C GLY A 41 -10.17 6.20 6.99
N GLU A 42 -9.16 7.02 7.32
CA GLU A 42 -8.76 8.13 6.46
C GLU A 42 -8.26 7.65 5.08
N MET A 43 -7.45 6.59 5.03
CA MET A 43 -7.04 6.00 3.74
C MET A 43 -8.25 5.51 2.95
N LEU A 44 -9.21 4.84 3.61
CA LEU A 44 -10.43 4.38 2.95
C LEU A 44 -11.21 5.55 2.37
N GLU A 45 -11.45 6.62 3.14
CA GLU A 45 -12.14 7.82 2.65
C GLU A 45 -11.44 8.43 1.43
N ARG A 46 -10.10 8.56 1.48
CA ARG A 46 -9.30 9.07 0.35
C ARG A 46 -9.50 8.19 -0.90
N LEU A 47 -9.34 6.87 -0.75
CA LEU A 47 -9.41 5.94 -1.88
C LEU A 47 -10.83 5.67 -2.36
N GLN A 48 -11.84 5.83 -1.52
CA GLN A 48 -13.25 5.72 -1.91
C GLN A 48 -13.60 6.73 -3.00
N THR A 49 -12.98 7.92 -2.99
CA THR A 49 -13.22 8.95 -4.03
C THR A 49 -12.58 8.62 -5.39
N ILE A 50 -11.70 7.62 -5.44
CA ILE A 50 -10.90 7.26 -6.62
C ILE A 50 -11.29 5.87 -7.16
N LEU A 51 -11.52 4.94 -6.24
CA LEU A 51 -11.75 3.51 -6.52
C LEU A 51 -13.17 3.07 -6.17
N ASP A 52 -14.07 3.98 -5.79
CA ASP A 52 -15.47 3.67 -5.44
C ASP A 52 -15.60 2.40 -4.56
N ASP A 53 -16.51 1.49 -4.91
CA ASP A 53 -16.85 0.30 -4.13
C ASP A 53 -15.66 -0.67 -3.94
N GLU A 54 -14.64 -0.59 -4.79
CA GLU A 54 -13.43 -1.41 -4.71
C GLU A 54 -12.46 -0.96 -3.61
N ALA A 55 -12.59 0.27 -3.10
CA ALA A 55 -11.68 0.86 -2.13
C ALA A 55 -11.61 0.07 -0.81
N GLU A 56 -12.74 -0.37 -0.26
CA GLU A 56 -12.79 -1.11 1.01
C GLU A 56 -11.95 -2.39 0.95
N MET A 57 -12.15 -3.18 -0.11
CA MET A 57 -11.42 -4.43 -0.32
C MET A 57 -9.94 -4.19 -0.60
N PHE A 58 -9.58 -3.10 -1.29
CA PHE A 58 -8.20 -2.70 -1.49
C PHE A 58 -7.52 -2.36 -0.15
N VAL A 59 -8.13 -1.48 0.65
CA VAL A 59 -7.58 -1.01 1.95
C VAL A 59 -7.44 -2.18 2.92
N LEU A 60 -8.42 -3.07 3.02
CA LEU A 60 -8.33 -4.27 3.85
C LEU A 60 -7.12 -5.16 3.49
N LYS A 61 -6.87 -5.38 2.20
CA LYS A 61 -5.71 -6.15 1.73
C LYS A 61 -4.41 -5.40 1.99
N MET A 62 -4.41 -4.09 1.80
CA MET A 62 -3.25 -3.24 2.02
C MET A 62 -2.85 -3.22 3.49
N TRP A 63 -3.81 -3.08 4.41
CA TRP A 63 -3.54 -3.10 5.84
C TRP A 63 -2.98 -4.44 6.31
N ARG A 64 -3.52 -5.57 5.79
CA ARG A 64 -2.94 -6.90 6.06
C ARG A 64 -1.48 -6.99 5.60
N MET A 65 -1.17 -6.44 4.42
CA MET A 65 0.18 -6.43 3.88
C MET A 65 1.13 -5.53 4.70
N LEU A 66 0.68 -4.36 5.13
CA LEU A 66 1.43 -3.46 6.01
C LEU A 66 1.78 -4.14 7.34
N ILE A 67 0.79 -4.73 8.00
CA ILE A 67 1.00 -5.47 9.26
C ILE A 67 2.00 -6.59 9.04
N PHE A 68 1.87 -7.36 7.95
CA PHE A 68 2.79 -8.43 7.62
C PHE A 68 4.23 -7.94 7.44
N GLU A 69 4.46 -6.89 6.65
CA GLU A 69 5.82 -6.35 6.44
C GLU A 69 6.41 -5.76 7.73
N ILE A 70 5.59 -5.11 8.57
CA ILE A 70 6.01 -4.64 9.90
C ILE A 70 6.46 -5.82 10.76
N LYS A 71 5.64 -6.88 10.88
CA LYS A 71 5.99 -8.07 11.67
C LYS A 71 7.19 -8.82 11.12
N LYS A 72 7.35 -8.88 9.80
CA LYS A 72 8.51 -9.49 9.13
C LYS A 72 9.81 -8.74 9.44
N VAL A 73 9.75 -7.41 9.60
CA VAL A 73 10.89 -6.61 10.06
C VAL A 73 11.18 -6.84 11.54
N GLU A 74 10.16 -6.78 12.39
CA GLU A 74 10.29 -7.00 13.85
C GLU A 74 10.91 -8.36 14.19
N THR A 75 10.58 -9.39 13.40
CA THR A 75 11.08 -10.76 13.57
C THR A 75 12.46 -11.02 12.93
N GLY A 76 13.04 -10.03 12.24
CA GLY A 76 14.34 -10.17 11.56
C GLY A 76 14.30 -11.03 10.29
N LEU A 77 13.11 -11.41 9.81
CA LEU A 77 12.91 -12.23 8.60
C LEU A 77 12.97 -11.41 7.31
N ALA A 78 13.00 -10.08 7.41
CA ALA A 78 13.07 -9.20 6.26
C ALA A 78 14.45 -9.28 5.57
N PRO A 79 14.52 -9.64 4.26
CA PRO A 79 15.75 -9.54 3.51
C PRO A 79 16.28 -8.09 3.56
N ARG A 80 17.58 -7.93 3.78
CA ARG A 80 18.22 -6.62 3.61
C ARG A 80 18.07 -6.25 2.13
N LEU A 81 17.34 -5.18 1.84
CA LEU A 81 17.35 -4.57 0.51
C LEU A 81 18.81 -4.23 0.22
N ARG A 82 19.39 -4.86 -0.80
CA ARG A 82 20.76 -4.53 -1.24
C ARG A 82 20.67 -3.16 -1.89
N ALA A 83 21.40 -2.21 -1.31
CA ALA A 83 21.62 -0.88 -1.89
C ALA A 83 22.38 -0.97 -3.21
#